data_AF-A0A4Q9GEU7-F1
#
_entry.id   AF-A0A4Q9GEU7-F1
#
_cell.length_a   1.000
_cell.length_b   1.000
_cell.length_c   1.000
_cell.angle_alpha   90.00
_cell.angle_beta   90.00
_cell.angle_gamma   90.00
#
_symmetry.space_group_name_H-M   'P 1'
#
loop_
_entity.id
_entity.type
_entity.pdbx_description
1 polymer ?
#
loop_
_entity_poly.entity_id
_entity_poly.type
_entity_poly.pdbx_seq_one_letter_code
_entity_poly.pdbx_strand_id
1 'polypeptide(L)'
;MDKHTAVNEKLNAGAVCMPVTVELSFTICNPDQEHLLAVRPGIPVTDALEEASCILSELKSSLEAAAMGMDGITPNQAWLLFRAVGTAKAIVDSTHAGLEKTQ
;
A
#
# COMPACT_ATOMS: atom_id res chain seq x y z
N MET A 1 -36.89 7.79 22.27
CA MET A 1 -35.92 6.93 21.59
C MET A 1 -36.37 6.81 20.15
N ASP A 2 -35.77 7.63 19.30
CA ASP A 2 -36.27 7.94 17.96
C ASP A 2 -36.17 6.74 17.03
N LYS A 3 -37.29 6.45 16.34
CA LYS A 3 -37.43 5.34 15.39
C LYS A 3 -36.37 5.37 14.28
N HIS A 4 -35.75 6.52 14.02
CA HIS A 4 -34.69 6.69 13.03
C HIS A 4 -33.35 6.04 13.43
N THR A 5 -33.01 6.01 14.73
CA THR A 5 -31.75 5.39 15.21
C THR A 5 -31.78 3.87 15.04
N ALA A 6 -32.94 3.24 15.30
CA ALA A 6 -33.13 1.80 15.17
C ALA A 6 -33.16 1.30 13.71
N VAL A 7 -33.47 2.17 12.74
CA VAL A 7 -33.46 1.81 11.31
C VAL A 7 -32.03 1.78 10.77
N ASN A 8 -31.16 2.68 11.22
CA ASN A 8 -29.75 2.69 10.81
C ASN A 8 -28.95 1.49 11.37
N GLU A 9 -29.25 1.04 12.58
CA GLU A 9 -28.62 -0.16 13.16
C GLU A 9 -29.03 -1.46 12.42
N LYS A 10 -30.28 -1.55 11.93
CA LYS A 10 -30.75 -2.70 11.15
C LYS A 10 -30.25 -2.75 9.72
N LEU A 11 -29.92 -1.60 9.11
CA LEU A 11 -29.36 -1.54 7.77
C LEU A 11 -27.88 -1.98 7.73
N ASN A 12 -27.15 -1.82 8.83
CA ASN A 12 -25.73 -2.17 8.94
C ASN A 12 -25.47 -3.59 9.47
N ALA A 13 -26.51 -4.34 9.82
CA ALA A 13 -26.38 -5.69 10.39
C ALA A 13 -25.81 -6.75 9.41
N GLY A 14 -25.59 -6.38 8.14
CA GLY A 14 -24.97 -7.23 7.11
C GLY A 14 -23.77 -6.59 6.40
N ALA A 15 -23.24 -5.47 6.90
CA ALA A 15 -22.04 -4.86 6.33
C ALA A 15 -20.84 -5.77 6.66
N VAL A 16 -20.40 -6.56 5.68
CA VAL A 16 -19.11 -7.25 5.76
C VAL A 16 -18.05 -6.17 5.94
N CYS A 17 -17.42 -6.15 7.12
CA CYS A 17 -16.29 -5.28 7.39
C CYS A 17 -15.12 -5.79 6.55
N MET A 18 -15.02 -5.28 5.32
CA MET A 18 -13.92 -5.63 4.42
C MET A 18 -12.63 -5.04 5.00
N PRO A 19 -11.51 -5.81 5.00
CA PRO A 19 -10.23 -5.30 5.44
C PRO A 19 -9.80 -4.13 4.56
N VAL A 20 -9.30 -3.09 5.21
CA VAL A 20 -8.82 -1.87 4.57
C VAL A 20 -7.39 -1.56 5.01
N THR A 21 -6.65 -0.83 4.19
CA THR A 21 -5.34 -0.29 4.52
C THR A 21 -5.38 0.52 5.82
N VAL A 22 -4.26 0.49 6.53
CA VAL A 22 -4.02 1.35 7.70
C VAL A 22 -3.03 2.45 7.35
N GLU A 23 -3.07 3.55 8.08
CA GLU A 23 -2.07 4.60 7.90
C GLU A 23 -0.68 4.05 8.25
N LEU A 24 0.28 4.21 7.33
CA LEU A 24 1.65 3.75 7.52
C LEU A 24 2.63 4.70 6.82
N SER A 25 3.42 5.42 7.61
CA SER A 25 4.50 6.29 7.12
C SER A 25 5.71 5.48 6.65
N PHE A 26 6.34 5.86 5.53
CA PHE A 26 7.42 5.04 4.95
C PHE A 26 8.55 5.80 4.23
N THR A 27 8.44 7.11 4.01
CA THR A 27 9.50 7.89 3.34
C THR A 27 10.10 8.92 4.28
N ILE A 28 11.31 8.66 4.77
CA ILE A 28 12.11 9.63 5.53
C ILE A 28 12.53 10.77 4.59
N CYS A 29 12.27 12.02 4.99
CA CYS A 29 12.54 13.20 4.16
C CYS A 29 13.66 14.11 4.67
N ASN A 30 14.15 13.89 5.88
CA ASN A 30 15.18 14.74 6.48
C ASN A 30 16.09 13.97 7.46
N PRO A 31 17.21 14.59 7.90
CA PRO A 31 18.12 13.99 8.87
C PRO A 31 17.46 13.63 10.21
N ASP A 32 16.40 14.33 10.58
CA ASP A 32 15.64 14.14 11.81
C ASP A 32 14.68 12.93 11.76
N GLN A 33 14.72 12.15 10.68
CA GLN A 33 13.90 10.94 10.47
C GLN A 33 12.39 11.22 10.39
N GLU A 34 11.99 12.45 10.05
CA GLU A 34 10.58 12.75 9.80
C GLU A 34 10.12 12.07 8.51
N HIS A 35 8.85 11.65 8.49
CA HIS A 35 8.27 10.96 7.35
C HIS A 35 7.36 11.90 6.56
N LEU A 36 7.55 11.95 5.24
CA LEU A 36 6.77 12.80 4.35
C LEU A 36 5.60 12.06 3.68
N LEU A 37 5.76 10.77 3.41
CA LEU A 37 4.75 9.96 2.70
C LEU A 37 4.21 8.85 3.61
N ALA A 38 2.93 8.59 3.46
CA ALA A 38 2.21 7.53 4.16
C ALA A 38 1.20 6.84 3.23
N VAL A 39 0.90 5.57 3.52
CA VAL A 39 -0.22 4.86 2.91
C VAL A 39 -1.52 5.45 3.47
N ARG A 40 -2.46 5.77 2.58
CA ARG A 40 -3.76 6.29 2.98
C ARG A 40 -4.59 5.17 3.63
N PRO A 41 -5.19 5.38 4.82
CA PRO A 41 -6.08 4.40 5.43
C PRO A 41 -7.44 4.31 4.71
N GLY A 42 -8.12 3.18 4.86
CA GLY A 42 -9.50 3.00 4.40
C GLY A 42 -9.66 2.58 2.93
N ILE A 43 -8.57 2.22 2.26
CA ILE A 43 -8.61 1.65 0.91
C ILE A 43 -8.80 0.14 1.00
N PRO A 44 -9.68 -0.50 0.21
CA PRO A 44 -9.83 -1.94 0.20
C PRO A 44 -8.48 -2.65 0.00
N VAL A 45 -8.21 -3.67 0.81
CA VAL A 45 -6.96 -4.43 0.77
C VAL A 45 -6.69 -5.04 -0.61
N THR A 46 -7.72 -5.48 -1.32
CA THR A 46 -7.59 -6.02 -2.68
C THR A 46 -7.04 -4.98 -3.66
N ASP A 47 -7.54 -3.76 -3.60
CA ASP A 47 -7.17 -2.69 -4.52
C ASP A 47 -5.74 -2.21 -4.22
N ALA A 48 -5.40 -2.12 -2.93
CA ALA A 48 -4.04 -1.79 -2.48
C ALA A 48 -3.02 -2.87 -2.92
N LEU A 49 -3.35 -4.15 -2.78
CA LEU A 49 -2.47 -5.24 -3.21
C LEU A 49 -2.31 -5.28 -4.74
N GLU A 50 -3.33 -4.95 -5.50
CA GLU A 50 -3.24 -4.84 -6.96
C GLU A 50 -2.24 -3.75 -7.37
N GLU A 51 -2.32 -2.56 -6.75
CA GLU A 51 -1.36 -1.48 -7.01
C GLU A 51 0.08 -1.89 -6.65
N ALA A 52 0.27 -2.52 -5.50
CA ALA A 52 1.59 -3.03 -5.11
C ALA A 52 2.13 -4.07 -6.11
N SER A 53 1.25 -4.95 -6.61
CA SER A 53 1.58 -5.96 -7.61
C SER A 53 2.01 -5.31 -8.94
N CYS A 54 1.28 -4.29 -9.41
CA CYS A 54 1.63 -3.53 -10.60
C CYS A 54 3.04 -2.92 -10.49
N ILE A 55 3.32 -2.21 -9.39
CA ILE A 55 4.63 -1.60 -9.15
C ILE A 55 5.73 -2.68 -9.15
N LEU A 56 5.53 -3.79 -8.45
CA LEU A 56 6.50 -4.89 -8.39
C LEU A 56 6.73 -5.57 -9.74
N SER A 57 5.70 -5.64 -10.59
CA SER A 57 5.82 -6.20 -11.94
C SER A 57 6.74 -5.36 -12.82
N GLU A 58 6.57 -4.03 -12.82
CA GLU A 58 7.42 -3.10 -13.57
C GLU A 58 8.88 -3.13 -13.10
N LEU A 59 9.07 -3.19 -11.79
CA LEU A 59 10.38 -3.35 -11.15
C LEU A 59 11.05 -4.65 -11.59
N LYS A 60 10.30 -5.76 -11.58
CA LYS A 60 10.81 -7.07 -11.98
C LYS A 60 11.26 -7.06 -13.43
N SER A 61 10.47 -6.52 -14.35
CA SER A 61 10.86 -6.42 -15.77
C SER A 61 12.13 -5.61 -15.97
N SER A 62 12.27 -4.50 -15.25
CA SER A 62 13.47 -3.64 -15.33
C SER A 62 14.72 -4.35 -14.80
N LEU A 63 14.59 -5.08 -13.68
CA LEU A 63 15.68 -5.85 -13.08
C LEU A 63 16.07 -7.06 -13.95
N GLU A 64 15.10 -7.72 -14.57
CA GLU A 64 15.34 -8.84 -15.48
C GLU A 64 16.11 -8.40 -16.72
N ALA A 65 15.74 -7.26 -17.32
CA ALA A 65 16.48 -6.69 -18.45
C ALA A 65 17.95 -6.40 -18.09
N ALA A 66 18.18 -5.88 -16.89
CA ALA A 66 19.52 -5.63 -16.39
C ALA A 66 20.31 -6.92 -16.10
N ALA A 67 19.66 -7.92 -15.51
CA ALA A 67 20.28 -9.22 -15.22
C ALA A 67 20.67 -9.98 -16.49
N MET A 68 19.88 -9.84 -17.57
CA MET A 68 20.20 -10.40 -18.89
C MET A 68 21.29 -9.61 -19.64
N GLY A 69 21.79 -8.51 -19.08
CA GLY A 69 22.79 -7.66 -19.73
C GLY A 69 22.25 -6.89 -20.94
N MET A 70 20.93 -6.76 -21.07
CA MET A 70 20.31 -6.01 -22.17
C MET A 70 20.48 -4.49 -21.95
N ASP A 71 20.22 -4.02 -20.73
CA ASP A 71 20.35 -2.62 -20.33
C ASP A 71 21.04 -2.49 -18.96
N GLY A 72 22.04 -1.62 -18.84
CA GLY A 72 22.60 -1.29 -17.53
C GLY A 72 21.64 -0.41 -16.70
N ILE A 73 21.60 -0.60 -15.39
CA ILE A 73 20.86 0.30 -14.48
C ILE A 73 21.74 1.52 -14.18
N THR A 74 21.31 2.69 -14.65
CA THR A 74 21.94 3.97 -14.29
C THR A 74 21.65 4.33 -12.83
N PRO A 75 22.46 5.20 -12.19
CA PRO A 75 22.19 5.64 -10.82
C PRO A 75 20.80 6.26 -10.62
N ASN A 76 20.32 7.04 -11.60
CA ASN A 76 18.98 7.64 -11.54
C ASN A 76 17.88 6.58 -11.59
N GLN A 77 18.03 5.57 -12.47
CA GLN A 77 17.10 4.44 -12.51
C GLN A 77 17.14 3.64 -11.21
N ALA A 78 18.33 3.36 -10.67
CA ALA A 78 18.46 2.67 -9.39
C ALA A 78 17.69 3.39 -8.27
N TRP A 79 17.74 4.72 -8.24
CA TRP A 79 17.01 5.49 -7.25
C TRP A 79 15.48 5.46 -7.44
N LEU A 80 15.01 5.47 -8.69
CA LEU A 80 13.59 5.28 -9.00
C LEU A 80 13.12 3.88 -8.59
N LEU A 81 13.87 2.83 -8.93
CA LEU A 81 13.57 1.44 -8.54
C LEU A 81 13.52 1.30 -7.02
N PHE A 82 14.49 1.89 -6.30
CA PHE A 82 14.53 1.88 -4.84
C PHE A 82 13.27 2.51 -4.22
N ARG A 83 12.85 3.70 -4.71
CA ARG A 83 11.63 4.35 -4.20
C ARG A 83 10.36 3.58 -4.54
N ALA A 84 10.28 3.00 -5.73
CA ALA A 84 9.14 2.19 -6.14
C ALA A 84 9.03 0.92 -5.27
N VAL A 85 10.14 0.21 -5.01
CA VAL A 85 10.17 -0.94 -4.08
C VAL A 85 9.71 -0.51 -2.68
N GLY A 86 10.23 0.61 -2.17
CA GLY A 86 9.84 1.14 -0.85
C GLY A 86 8.33 1.44 -0.76
N THR A 87 7.76 1.99 -1.83
CA THR A 87 6.32 2.28 -1.93
C THR A 87 5.49 1.00 -1.94
N ALA A 88 5.82 0.04 -2.80
CA ALA A 88 5.12 -1.24 -2.86
C ALA A 88 5.19 -2.00 -1.52
N LYS A 89 6.35 -1.99 -0.86
CA LYS A 89 6.51 -2.58 0.46
C LYS A 89 5.61 -1.91 1.50
N ALA A 90 5.55 -0.58 1.54
CA ALA A 90 4.69 0.13 2.47
C ALA A 90 3.20 -0.22 2.26
N ILE A 91 2.78 -0.35 1.01
CA ILE A 91 1.41 -0.78 0.68
C ILE A 91 1.13 -2.19 1.22
N VAL A 92 2.04 -3.14 1.01
CA VAL A 92 1.91 -4.52 1.51
C VAL A 92 1.87 -4.55 3.05
N ASP A 93 2.79 -3.85 3.71
CA ASP A 93 2.87 -3.80 5.17
C ASP A 93 1.60 -3.17 5.78
N SER A 94 1.09 -2.08 5.19
CA SER A 94 -0.18 -1.45 5.57
C SER A 94 -1.37 -2.39 5.39
N THR A 95 -1.40 -3.11 4.27
CA THR A 95 -2.45 -4.08 3.96
C THR A 95 -2.44 -5.25 4.96
N HIS A 96 -1.26 -5.78 5.27
CA HIS A 96 -1.09 -6.83 6.27
C HIS A 96 -1.63 -6.42 7.64
N ALA A 97 -1.25 -5.23 8.10
CA ALA A 97 -1.77 -4.67 9.35
C ALA A 97 -3.29 -4.41 9.30
N GLY A 98 -3.84 -4.10 8.13
CA GLY A 98 -5.28 -4.01 7.91
C GLY A 98 -6.00 -5.35 8.08
N LEU A 99 -5.44 -6.42 7.50
CA LEU A 99 -5.96 -7.79 7.61
C LEU A 99 -5.97 -8.29 9.06
N GLU A 100 -4.89 -8.08 9.79
CA GLU A 100 -4.75 -8.49 11.20
C GLU A 100 -5.78 -7.82 12.12
N LYS A 101 -6.22 -6.59 11.82
CA LYS A 101 -7.21 -5.86 12.62
C LYS A 101 -8.66 -6.34 12.42
N THR A 102 -8.91 -7.07 11.33
CA THR A 102 -10.23 -7.63 10.97
C THR A 102 -10.41 -9.09 11.37
N GLN A 103 -9.37 -9.75 11.89
CA GLN A 103 -9.43 -11.09 12.48
C GLN A 103 -9.86 -11.03 13.94
#